data_AF-A0A060CNP7-F1
#
_entry.id   AF-A0A060CNP7-F1
#
_cell.length_a   1.000
_cell.length_b   1.000
_cell.length_c   1.000
_cell.angle_alpha   90.00
_cell.angle_beta   90.00
_cell.angle_gamma   90.00
#
_symmetry.space_group_name_H-M   'P 1'
#
loop_
_entity.id
_entity.type
_entity.pdbx_description
1 polymer ?
#
loop_
_entity_poly.entity_id
_entity_poly.type
_entity_poly.pdbx_seq_one_letter_code
_entity_poly.pdbx_strand_id
1 'polypeptide(L)'
;MAAGIRGFTHLYNAMSQLVGRTPGVAGAALDDPDTWVGIIADGVHVHPASLRIAVKAKPRGKVILVTDAMPPVGSDEKSYLLNGEIVRDVDGVIRNSAGALAGSALDSGHRRAQRRALARR
;
A
#
# COMPACT_ATOMS: atom_id res chain seq x y z
N MET A 1 17.96 -3.64 -9.42
CA MET A 1 18.55 -4.08 -8.13
C MET A 1 20.07 -4.00 -7.99
N ALA A 2 20.85 -3.91 -9.08
CA ALA A 2 22.32 -3.94 -9.04
C ALA A 2 22.97 -2.95 -8.06
N ALA A 3 22.33 -1.79 -7.81
CA ALA A 3 22.76 -0.80 -6.83
C ALA A 3 22.41 -1.13 -5.35
N GLY A 4 21.90 -2.33 -5.05
CA GLY A 4 21.65 -2.78 -3.68
C GLY A 4 20.22 -2.64 -3.17
N ILE A 5 19.29 -2.05 -3.95
CA ILE A 5 17.85 -2.03 -3.59
C ILE A 5 17.35 -3.46 -3.40
N ARG A 6 16.57 -3.70 -2.36
CA ARG A 6 16.00 -5.02 -2.03
C ARG A 6 14.49 -5.04 -1.87
N GLY A 7 13.83 -3.90 -1.86
CA GLY A 7 12.38 -3.88 -1.74
C GLY A 7 11.73 -2.59 -2.18
N PHE A 8 10.41 -2.63 -2.23
CA PHE A 8 9.54 -1.54 -2.63
C PHE A 8 8.51 -1.25 -1.55
N THR A 9 8.35 0.03 -1.20
CA THR A 9 7.39 0.51 -0.19
C THR A 9 6.00 0.60 -0.81
N HIS A 10 4.96 0.14 -0.11
CA HIS A 10 3.53 0.30 -0.46
C HIS A 10 3.21 0.20 -1.98
N LEU A 11 3.50 -0.95 -2.59
CA LEU A 11 3.32 -1.26 -4.02
C LEU A 11 2.05 -0.63 -4.61
N TYR A 12 2.18 -0.06 -5.81
CA TYR A 12 1.20 0.72 -6.59
C TYR A 12 1.05 2.18 -6.17
N ASN A 13 1.24 2.52 -4.90
CA ASN A 13 1.05 3.87 -4.38
C ASN A 13 2.31 4.73 -4.62
N ALA A 14 2.13 5.95 -5.12
CA ALA A 14 3.22 6.88 -5.49
C ALA A 14 4.28 6.26 -6.44
N MET A 15 3.85 5.38 -7.34
CA MET A 15 4.70 4.70 -8.32
C MET A 15 4.24 4.94 -9.75
N SER A 16 5.18 4.93 -10.70
CA SER A 16 4.81 4.81 -12.12
C SER A 16 4.16 3.45 -12.38
N GLN A 17 3.02 3.49 -13.08
CA GLN A 17 2.16 2.33 -13.28
C GLN A 17 2.72 1.37 -14.32
N LEU A 18 2.28 0.11 -14.25
CA LEU A 18 2.59 -0.92 -15.23
C LEU A 18 1.87 -0.62 -16.56
N VAL A 19 2.64 -0.30 -17.60
CA VAL A 19 2.15 -0.13 -18.97
C VAL A 19 2.89 -1.11 -19.88
N GLY A 20 2.20 -1.71 -20.87
CA GLY A 20 2.71 -2.87 -21.61
C GLY A 20 4.08 -2.71 -22.28
N ARG A 21 4.47 -1.49 -22.68
CA ARG A 21 5.81 -1.21 -23.25
C ARG A 21 6.78 -0.58 -22.25
N THR A 22 6.28 -0.12 -21.11
CA THR A 22 7.05 0.62 -20.11
C THR A 22 6.56 0.17 -18.73
N PRO A 23 7.19 -0.86 -18.13
CA PRO A 23 6.67 -1.49 -16.92
C PRO A 23 6.63 -0.57 -15.69
N GLY A 24 7.40 0.52 -15.70
CA GLY A 24 7.46 1.45 -14.57
C GLY A 24 7.97 0.79 -13.29
N VAL A 25 7.83 1.50 -12.17
CA VAL A 25 8.26 1.01 -10.86
C VAL A 25 7.36 -0.13 -10.39
N ALA A 26 6.05 -0.04 -10.62
CA ALA A 26 5.12 -1.10 -10.23
C ALA A 26 5.40 -2.42 -10.96
N GLY A 27 5.70 -2.36 -12.27
CA GLY A 27 6.08 -3.54 -13.05
C GLY A 27 7.41 -4.12 -12.61
N ALA A 28 8.44 -3.29 -12.43
CA ALA A 28 9.75 -3.74 -11.93
C ALA A 28 9.64 -4.42 -10.55
N ALA A 29 8.79 -3.91 -9.66
CA ALA A 29 8.55 -4.48 -8.34
C ALA A 29 7.86 -5.86 -8.39
N LEU A 30 6.95 -6.05 -9.35
CA LEU A 30 6.24 -7.30 -9.57
C LEU A 30 7.10 -8.36 -10.24
N ASP A 31 7.95 -7.96 -11.19
CA ASP A 31 8.74 -8.84 -12.05
C ASP A 31 9.97 -9.42 -11.32
N ASP A 32 10.64 -8.62 -10.49
CA ASP A 32 11.89 -9.03 -9.85
C ASP A 32 11.63 -10.01 -8.68
N PRO A 33 11.99 -11.30 -8.75
CA PRO A 33 11.63 -12.30 -7.74
C PRO A 33 12.37 -12.12 -6.40
N ASP A 34 13.51 -11.43 -6.41
CA ASP A 34 14.41 -11.35 -5.25
C ASP A 34 14.05 -10.17 -4.32
N THR A 35 13.23 -9.24 -4.79
CA THR A 35 12.78 -8.08 -3.99
C THR A 35 11.55 -8.36 -3.13
N TRP A 36 11.47 -7.71 -1.97
CA TRP A 36 10.25 -7.64 -1.17
C TRP A 36 9.33 -6.50 -1.64
N VAL A 37 8.02 -6.68 -1.47
CA VAL A 37 7.04 -5.61 -1.69
C VAL A 37 6.17 -5.43 -0.46
N GLY A 38 6.13 -4.22 0.09
CA GLY A 38 5.13 -3.83 1.10
C GLY A 38 3.81 -3.50 0.42
N ILE A 39 2.67 -3.93 0.96
CA ILE A 39 1.33 -3.64 0.41
C ILE A 39 0.37 -3.24 1.53
N ILE A 40 -0.33 -2.12 1.32
CA ILE A 40 -1.44 -1.65 2.15
C ILE A 40 -2.72 -2.36 1.70
N ALA A 41 -3.28 -3.21 2.56
CA ALA A 41 -4.38 -4.11 2.23
C ALA A 41 -5.71 -3.70 2.88
N ASP A 42 -6.08 -2.41 2.81
CA ASP A 42 -7.39 -1.88 3.27
C ASP A 42 -8.50 -1.98 2.22
N GLY A 43 -8.15 -2.17 0.94
CA GLY A 43 -9.12 -2.15 -0.15
C GLY A 43 -9.40 -0.74 -0.72
N VAL A 44 -8.77 0.30 -0.17
CA VAL A 44 -8.82 1.68 -0.68
C VAL A 44 -7.54 2.02 -1.42
N HIS A 45 -6.37 1.81 -0.80
CA HIS A 45 -5.07 2.04 -1.43
C HIS A 45 -4.82 1.05 -2.57
N VAL A 46 -5.22 -0.21 -2.38
CA VAL A 46 -5.02 -1.26 -3.36
C VAL A 46 -6.31 -2.05 -3.55
N HIS A 47 -6.82 -2.06 -4.77
CA HIS A 47 -7.98 -2.86 -5.13
C HIS A 47 -7.69 -4.36 -4.85
N PRO A 48 -8.65 -5.16 -4.32
CA PRO A 48 -8.42 -6.57 -3.98
C PRO A 48 -7.92 -7.43 -5.15
N ALA A 49 -8.24 -7.08 -6.40
CA ALA A 49 -7.70 -7.78 -7.57
C ALA A 49 -6.19 -7.53 -7.74
N SER A 50 -5.73 -6.29 -7.56
CA SER A 50 -4.33 -5.92 -7.64
C SER A 50 -3.50 -6.59 -6.53
N LEU A 51 -4.05 -6.70 -5.31
CA LEU A 51 -3.44 -7.47 -4.23
C LEU A 51 -3.25 -8.95 -4.63
N ARG A 52 -4.29 -9.59 -5.21
CA ARG A 52 -4.18 -10.98 -5.69
C ARG A 52 -3.14 -11.12 -6.80
N ILE A 53 -3.04 -10.15 -7.70
CA ILE A 53 -2.02 -10.13 -8.75
C ILE A 53 -0.62 -10.11 -8.13
N ALA A 54 -0.37 -9.20 -7.19
CA ALA A 54 0.92 -9.11 -6.51
C ALA A 54 1.29 -10.42 -5.78
N VAL A 55 0.34 -11.03 -5.06
CA VAL A 55 0.54 -12.31 -4.36
C VAL A 55 0.83 -13.47 -5.32
N LYS A 56 0.32 -13.42 -6.56
CA LYS A 56 0.58 -14.43 -7.59
C LYS A 56 1.90 -14.18 -8.33
N ALA A 57 2.26 -12.92 -8.57
CA ALA A 57 3.47 -12.53 -9.26
C ALA A 57 4.74 -12.78 -8.42
N LYS A 58 4.66 -12.49 -7.12
CA LYS A 58 5.81 -12.58 -6.21
C LYS A 58 5.98 -13.98 -5.60
N PRO A 59 7.22 -14.44 -5.37
CA PRO A 59 7.46 -15.67 -4.61
C PRO A 59 6.82 -15.62 -3.21
N ARG A 60 6.49 -16.80 -2.67
CA ARG A 60 5.93 -16.91 -1.30
C ARG A 60 6.91 -16.27 -0.31
N GLY A 61 6.38 -15.41 0.57
CA GLY A 61 7.18 -14.67 1.56
C GLY A 61 7.79 -13.37 1.06
N LYS A 62 7.60 -12.98 -0.21
CA LYS A 62 8.09 -11.70 -0.76
C LYS A 62 7.05 -10.58 -0.74
N VAL A 63 5.81 -10.86 -0.35
CA VAL A 63 4.76 -9.84 -0.11
C VAL A 63 4.59 -9.65 1.39
N ILE A 64 4.78 -8.41 1.84
CA ILE A 64 4.68 -8.00 3.24
C ILE A 64 3.48 -7.08 3.39
N LEU A 65 2.61 -7.36 4.36
CA LEU A 65 1.51 -6.44 4.70
C LEU A 65 2.08 -5.28 5.52
N VAL A 66 1.76 -4.06 5.12
CA VAL A 66 2.11 -2.84 5.84
C VAL A 66 0.84 -2.04 6.09
N THR A 67 0.78 -1.34 7.23
CA THR A 67 -0.36 -0.46 7.52
C THR A 67 -0.20 0.88 6.82
N ASP A 68 1.02 1.41 6.77
CA ASP A 68 1.29 2.81 6.47
C ASP A 68 0.46 3.74 7.37
N ALA A 69 0.37 3.36 8.65
CA ALA A 69 -0.44 4.01 9.66
C ALA A 69 0.11 5.39 10.00
N MET A 70 -0.79 6.37 10.04
CA MET A 70 -0.50 7.76 10.35
C MET A 70 -1.04 8.16 11.75
N PRO A 71 -0.64 9.32 12.31
CA PRO A 71 -0.95 9.72 13.69
C PRO A 71 -2.40 9.56 14.20
N PRO A 72 -3.47 9.66 13.38
CA PRO A 72 -4.84 9.43 13.84
C PRO A 72 -5.12 7.99 14.30
N VAL A 73 -4.26 7.03 13.96
CA VAL A 73 -4.39 5.64 14.45
C VAL A 73 -4.19 5.61 15.97
N GLY A 74 -5.23 5.18 16.69
CA GLY A 74 -5.21 5.10 18.15
C GLY A 74 -5.41 6.44 18.86
N SER A 75 -5.85 7.48 18.14
CA SER A 75 -6.15 8.81 18.67
C SER A 75 -7.61 9.20 18.43
N ASP A 76 -8.17 10.02 19.30
CA ASP A 76 -9.46 10.69 19.09
C ASP A 76 -9.34 11.86 18.09
N GLU A 77 -8.12 12.37 17.89
CA GLU A 77 -7.84 13.43 16.92
C GLU A 77 -7.87 12.90 15.49
N LYS A 78 -8.74 13.50 14.67
CA LYS A 78 -8.97 13.09 13.26
C LYS A 78 -8.20 13.92 12.25
N SER A 79 -7.41 14.89 12.68
CA SER A 79 -6.59 15.71 11.79
C SER A 79 -5.25 16.05 12.40
N TYR A 80 -4.22 16.19 11.57
CA TYR A 80 -2.89 16.59 12.01
C TYR A 80 -2.14 17.29 10.87
N LEU A 81 -1.02 17.93 11.20
CA LEU A 81 -0.17 18.60 10.24
C LEU A 81 0.81 17.60 9.63
N LEU A 82 0.79 17.48 8.30
CA LEU A 82 1.74 16.70 7.51
C LEU A 82 2.38 17.61 6.47
N ASN A 83 3.70 17.84 6.58
CA ASN A 83 4.47 18.69 5.65
C ASN A 83 3.86 20.09 5.43
N GLY A 84 3.29 20.70 6.49
CA GLY A 84 2.67 22.02 6.42
C GLY A 84 1.22 22.03 5.90
N GLU A 85 0.65 20.87 5.55
CA GLU A 85 -0.75 20.72 5.16
C GLU A 85 -1.55 20.01 6.27
N ILE A 86 -2.79 20.45 6.51
CA ILE A 86 -3.71 19.71 7.38
C ILE A 86 -4.28 18.53 6.59
N VAL A 87 -4.00 17.32 7.06
CA VAL A 87 -4.61 16.09 6.55
C VAL A 87 -5.60 15.54 7.57
N ARG A 88 -6.61 14.81 7.08
CA ARG A 88 -7.70 14.30 7.92
C ARG A 88 -7.99 12.83 7.65
N ASP A 89 -8.34 12.11 8.70
CA ASP A 89 -8.96 10.79 8.63
C ASP A 89 -10.42 10.94 8.17
N VAL A 90 -10.71 10.36 7.01
CA VAL A 90 -12.05 10.23 6.45
C VAL A 90 -12.31 8.75 6.23
N ASP A 91 -13.17 8.16 7.07
CA ASP A 91 -13.56 6.75 7.02
C ASP A 91 -12.37 5.75 7.05
N GLY A 92 -11.34 6.04 7.84
CA GLY A 92 -10.18 5.17 8.00
C GLY A 92 -9.05 5.44 7.01
N VAL A 93 -9.14 6.53 6.24
CA VAL A 93 -8.20 6.88 5.17
C VAL A 93 -7.75 8.32 5.34
N ILE A 94 -6.44 8.56 5.32
CA ILE A 94 -5.93 9.92 5.44
C ILE A 94 -6.00 10.62 4.09
N ARG A 95 -6.65 11.77 4.07
CA ARG A 95 -6.78 12.61 2.89
C ARG A 95 -6.28 14.02 3.15
N ASN A 96 -5.69 14.61 2.11
CA ASN A 96 -5.30 16.00 2.13
C ASN A 96 -6.47 16.93 1.75
N SER A 97 -6.23 18.25 1.72
CA SER A 97 -7.27 19.24 1.43
C SER A 97 -7.87 19.10 0.02
N ALA A 98 -7.09 18.58 -0.92
CA ALA A 98 -7.53 18.27 -2.29
C ALA A 98 -8.20 16.88 -2.43
N GLY A 99 -8.35 16.13 -1.33
CA GLY A 99 -8.95 14.80 -1.31
C GLY A 99 -8.01 13.66 -1.76
N ALA A 100 -6.73 13.95 -2.03
CA ALA A 100 -5.74 12.93 -2.39
C ALA A 100 -5.36 12.07 -1.17
N LEU A 101 -4.99 10.81 -1.42
CA LEU A 101 -4.52 9.89 -0.37
C LEU A 101 -3.17 10.38 0.19
N ALA A 102 -3.09 10.46 1.52
CA ALA A 102 -1.90 10.92 2.25
C ALA A 102 -1.51 9.94 3.37
N GLY A 103 -1.81 8.66 3.17
CA GLY A 103 -1.52 7.57 4.11
C GLY A 103 -2.79 6.86 4.58
N SER A 104 -2.62 5.92 5.50
CA SER A 104 -3.72 5.10 6.02
C SER A 104 -3.99 5.38 7.50
N ALA A 105 -5.25 5.26 7.92
CA ALA A 105 -5.61 5.17 9.33
C ALA A 105 -5.90 3.71 9.75
N LEU A 106 -5.27 2.74 9.05
CA LEU A 106 -5.37 1.32 9.36
C LEU A 106 -4.76 0.99 10.73
N ASP A 107 -5.59 0.49 11.63
CA ASP A 107 -5.14 -0.22 12.82
C ASP A 107 -4.82 -1.70 12.53
N SER A 108 -4.16 -2.37 13.47
CA SER A 108 -3.90 -3.82 13.39
C SER A 108 -5.18 -4.68 13.50
N GLY A 109 -6.34 -4.06 13.78
CA GLY A 109 -7.66 -4.67 13.94
C GLY A 109 -8.44 -4.84 12.64
N HIS A 110 -8.04 -4.17 11.55
CA HIS A 110 -8.75 -4.13 10.26
C HIS A 110 -8.70 -5.42 9.40
N ARG A 111 -8.79 -6.57 10.06
CA ARG A 111 -8.58 -7.96 9.58
C ARG A 111 -9.52 -8.42 8.44
N ARG A 112 -10.54 -7.65 8.04
CA ARG A 112 -11.61 -8.09 7.12
C ARG A 112 -11.18 -8.14 5.65
N ALA A 113 -10.42 -7.16 5.16
CA ALA A 113 -9.95 -7.13 3.76
C ALA A 113 -8.82 -8.15 3.51
N GLN A 114 -7.88 -8.25 4.45
CA GLN A 114 -6.73 -9.16 4.39
C GLN A 114 -7.14 -10.63 4.28
N ARG A 115 -8.13 -11.07 5.08
CA ARG A 115 -8.57 -12.47 5.11
C ARG A 115 -9.30 -12.91 3.84
N ARG A 116 -10.12 -12.05 3.24
CA ARG A 116 -10.92 -12.42 2.05
C ARG A 116 -10.08 -12.54 0.78
N ALA A 117 -9.05 -11.71 0.62
CA ALA A 117 -8.18 -11.74 -0.54
C ALA A 117 -7.20 -12.91 -0.52
N LEU A 118 -6.71 -13.31 0.66
CA LEU A 118 -5.73 -14.38 0.85
C LEU A 118 -6.36 -15.78 0.97
N ALA A 119 -7.64 -15.90 1.33
CA ALA A 119 -8.32 -17.18 1.56
C ALA A 119 -8.83 -17.89 0.30
N ARG A 120 -8.72 -17.30 -0.90
CA ARG A 120 -9.18 -17.90 -2.18
C ARG A 120 -8.04 -18.54 -2.98
N ARG A 121 -7.15 -19.27 -2.30
CA ARG A 121 -6.15 -20.13 -2.96
C ARG A 121 -6.77 -21.47 -3.33
#